data_AF-A0AAN6XJK6-F1
#
_entry.id   AF-A0AAN6XJK6-F1
#
_cell.length_a   1.000
_cell.length_b   1.000
_cell.length_c   1.000
_cell.angle_alpha   90.00
_cell.angle_beta   90.00
_cell.angle_gamma   90.00
#
_symmetry.space_group_name_H-M   'P 1'
#
loop_
_entity.id
_entity.type
_entity.pdbx_description
1 polymer ?
#
loop_
_entity_poly.entity_id
_entity_poly.type
_entity_poly.pdbx_seq_one_letter_code
_entity_poly.pdbx_strand_id
1 'polypeptide(L)'
;MSASCFQVCKPGTCRLHTRPSFRLPLPDGKRDYRYRRRPLPHLEPASTPAIASPLFTTTSRSVAPDFGIRYLQTSNYRLSKQQPAMAAENTQNWESKIQRNPHPDFKAVEASRPPFDTTKTFTYTQTPQPSWTFGAGSNHLSSQQGKEKSHRQIDPYSPTRPAHLNYKLLISAIVPRPIAFVSTISKDGRVTNLAPFSYFTVISHDPPLFIIGFASSLVNPDPTKAKDTLRQLDEVKECTINIISEHYLEAANSTAINAPYGVSEWDVSGLTPVYDCEHVKAPRVREAVFSIEGKLESLRGFESKSTPGKTSSTMAVIEGVKFWAREDAINEEGSLLDIGVLRPVSRLGGITYGRVTEGLELPRPDFVKDLGGSEGAAKLDKREVAN
;
A
#
# COMPACT_ATOMS: atom_id res chain seq x y z
N MET A 1 3.27 -25.96 13.47
CA MET A 1 3.21 -26.15 12.02
C MET A 1 3.64 -24.85 11.37
N SER A 2 4.90 -24.81 10.93
CA SER A 2 5.59 -23.64 10.38
C SER A 2 6.00 -23.99 8.96
N ALA A 3 5.48 -23.28 7.97
CA ALA A 3 5.80 -23.52 6.56
C ALA A 3 7.26 -23.14 6.31
N SER A 4 8.06 -24.14 5.92
CA SER A 4 9.45 -23.97 5.51
C SER A 4 9.50 -23.91 3.99
N CYS A 5 10.13 -22.86 3.47
CA CYS A 5 10.37 -22.58 2.07
C CYS A 5 11.15 -23.73 1.40
N PHE A 6 10.63 -24.26 0.27
CA PHE A 6 11.36 -25.17 -0.61
C PHE A 6 11.42 -24.59 -2.03
N GLN A 7 12.64 -24.28 -2.45
CA GLN A 7 13.00 -23.72 -3.75
C GLN A 7 13.45 -24.85 -4.68
N VAL A 8 12.93 -24.92 -5.90
CA VAL A 8 13.39 -25.86 -6.95
C VAL A 8 13.67 -25.08 -8.23
N CYS A 9 14.95 -24.93 -8.58
CA CYS A 9 15.42 -24.60 -9.93
C CYS A 9 16.36 -25.70 -10.44
N LYS A 10 16.28 -25.98 -11.75
CA LYS A 10 17.02 -27.00 -12.51
C LYS A 10 18.48 -26.59 -12.84
N PRO A 11 19.37 -27.55 -13.18
CA PRO A 11 20.84 -27.34 -13.20
C PRO A 11 21.42 -26.99 -14.58
N GLY A 12 22.56 -26.27 -14.59
CA GLY A 12 23.37 -26.05 -15.79
C GLY A 12 24.73 -25.36 -15.55
N THR A 13 25.80 -26.16 -15.61
CA THR A 13 27.21 -25.85 -15.98
C THR A 13 28.09 -24.94 -15.09
N CYS A 14 29.11 -25.59 -14.50
CA CYS A 14 30.30 -25.04 -13.84
C CYS A 14 31.17 -24.12 -14.71
N ARG A 15 31.80 -23.13 -14.07
CA ARG A 15 33.26 -22.85 -14.19
C ARG A 15 33.75 -22.07 -12.97
N LEU A 16 34.73 -22.64 -12.27
CA LEU A 16 35.48 -22.04 -11.16
C LEU A 16 36.50 -21.04 -11.71
N HIS A 17 36.39 -19.77 -11.31
CA HIS A 17 37.52 -18.83 -11.34
C HIS A 17 37.77 -18.32 -9.93
N THR A 18 38.90 -18.71 -9.36
CA THR A 18 39.46 -18.19 -8.11
C THR A 18 40.27 -16.92 -8.39
N ARG A 19 39.98 -15.82 -7.68
CA ARG A 19 40.90 -14.71 -7.35
C ARG A 19 40.20 -13.63 -6.49
N PRO A 20 40.98 -12.80 -5.77
CA PRO A 20 41.31 -12.93 -4.35
C PRO A 20 40.33 -12.23 -3.41
N SER A 21 40.22 -12.73 -2.18
CA SER A 21 39.42 -12.14 -1.11
C SER A 21 40.08 -10.88 -0.54
N PHE A 22 39.38 -9.75 -0.62
CA PHE A 22 39.69 -8.54 0.13
C PHE A 22 39.02 -8.64 1.50
N ARG A 23 39.80 -8.54 2.59
CA ARG A 23 39.30 -8.52 3.97
C ARG A 23 39.14 -7.08 4.43
N LEU A 24 37.97 -6.74 4.96
CA LEU A 24 37.81 -5.65 5.92
C LEU A 24 37.92 -6.23 7.34
N PRO A 25 38.61 -5.56 8.29
CA PRO A 25 38.71 -6.03 9.67
C PRO A 25 37.40 -5.75 10.42
N LEU A 26 36.84 -6.76 11.07
CA LEU A 26 35.80 -6.60 12.08
C LEU A 26 36.45 -6.58 13.47
N PRO A 27 35.97 -5.75 14.43
CA PRO A 27 36.45 -5.77 15.80
C PRO A 27 36.00 -7.06 16.52
N ASP A 28 36.97 -7.70 17.15
CA ASP A 28 36.94 -8.76 18.15
C ASP A 28 35.60 -9.41 18.54
N GLY A 29 35.50 -10.72 18.26
CA GLY A 29 35.00 -11.66 19.28
C GLY A 29 33.65 -12.33 19.09
N LYS A 30 33.12 -12.57 17.88
CA LYS A 30 31.90 -13.40 17.69
C LYS A 30 32.05 -14.47 16.58
N ARG A 31 31.56 -15.67 16.89
CA ARG A 31 31.81 -16.95 16.21
C ARG A 31 31.10 -17.08 14.86
N ASP A 32 31.78 -17.71 13.91
CA ASP A 32 31.32 -18.10 12.57
C ASP A 32 30.19 -19.16 12.65
N TYR A 33 28.95 -18.82 12.31
CA TYR A 33 27.83 -19.77 12.27
C TYR A 33 27.73 -20.38 10.86
N ARG A 34 28.42 -21.51 10.64
CA ARG A 34 28.23 -22.34 9.43
C ARG A 34 27.19 -23.42 9.67
N TYR A 35 26.07 -23.35 8.95
CA TYR A 35 25.09 -24.45 8.88
C TYR A 35 25.63 -25.57 7.99
N ARG A 36 25.94 -26.74 8.56
CA ARG A 36 26.22 -27.99 7.80
C ARG A 36 24.91 -28.77 7.63
N ARG A 37 24.51 -29.07 6.38
CA ARG A 37 23.40 -30.00 6.08
C ARG A 37 23.90 -31.46 6.13
N ARG A 38 23.11 -32.36 6.73
CA ARG A 38 23.22 -33.84 6.59
C ARG A 38 22.18 -34.34 5.59
N PRO A 39 22.44 -35.42 4.82
CA PRO A 39 21.47 -35.98 3.86
C PRO A 39 20.53 -37.01 4.51
N LEU A 40 19.31 -37.11 3.97
CA LEU A 40 18.29 -38.13 4.28
C LEU A 40 17.84 -38.83 2.96
N PRO A 41 17.27 -40.05 3.05
CA PRO A 41 17.33 -41.05 1.97
C PRO A 41 16.17 -41.00 0.95
N HIS A 42 16.40 -41.68 -0.17
CA HIS A 42 15.59 -41.74 -1.40
C HIS A 42 14.25 -42.49 -1.28
N LEU A 43 13.23 -42.01 -2.02
CA LEU A 43 11.98 -42.71 -2.33
C LEU A 43 11.69 -42.55 -3.84
N GLU A 44 11.33 -43.64 -4.51
CA GLU A 44 11.05 -43.75 -5.96
C GLU A 44 9.61 -43.29 -6.35
N PRO A 45 9.36 -42.89 -7.62
CA PRO A 45 8.03 -42.46 -8.08
C PRO A 45 7.23 -43.56 -8.81
N ALA A 46 5.91 -43.57 -8.59
CA ALA A 46 4.95 -44.43 -9.27
C ALA A 46 4.31 -43.77 -10.52
N SER A 47 3.93 -44.64 -11.46
CA SER A 47 3.54 -44.44 -12.86
C SER A 47 2.14 -43.85 -13.14
N THR A 48 2.04 -43.14 -14.26
CA THR A 48 0.81 -42.66 -14.95
C THR A 48 0.19 -43.76 -15.84
N PRO A 49 -1.09 -43.61 -16.25
CA PRO A 49 -1.42 -43.94 -17.64
C PRO A 49 -2.31 -42.91 -18.36
N ALA A 50 -2.15 -42.90 -19.69
CA ALA A 50 -2.80 -42.05 -20.69
C ALA A 50 -4.13 -42.65 -21.19
N ILE A 51 -5.06 -41.79 -21.65
CA ILE A 51 -6.23 -42.18 -22.47
C ILE A 51 -6.45 -41.15 -23.60
N ALA A 52 -6.81 -41.68 -24.77
CA ALA A 52 -6.81 -41.10 -26.11
C ALA A 52 -8.06 -40.28 -26.50
N SER A 53 -7.89 -39.49 -27.57
CA SER A 53 -8.89 -38.70 -28.31
C SER A 53 -9.89 -39.54 -29.13
N PRO A 54 -10.96 -38.90 -29.63
CA PRO A 54 -11.20 -38.96 -31.07
C PRO A 54 -11.61 -37.62 -31.72
N LEU A 55 -11.32 -37.57 -33.03
CA LEU A 55 -11.61 -36.52 -34.01
C LEU A 55 -13.12 -36.36 -34.30
N PHE A 56 -13.54 -35.13 -34.59
CA PHE A 56 -14.65 -34.86 -35.54
C PHE A 56 -14.40 -33.57 -36.32
N THR A 57 -14.42 -33.71 -37.64
CA THR A 57 -14.39 -32.66 -38.67
C THR A 57 -15.80 -32.15 -38.96
N THR A 58 -15.99 -30.84 -39.08
CA THR A 58 -16.99 -30.25 -40.00
C THR A 58 -16.55 -28.88 -40.51
N THR A 59 -16.57 -28.79 -41.84
CA THR A 59 -16.42 -27.63 -42.71
C THR A 59 -17.45 -26.53 -42.45
N SER A 60 -17.04 -25.26 -42.48
CA SER A 60 -17.92 -24.17 -42.90
C SER A 60 -17.21 -23.27 -43.91
N ARG A 61 -17.80 -23.20 -45.11
CA ARG A 61 -17.55 -22.15 -46.11
C ARG A 61 -18.49 -21.00 -45.78
N SER A 62 -17.99 -19.78 -45.66
CA SER A 62 -18.82 -18.59 -45.87
C SER A 62 -18.11 -17.66 -46.84
N VAL A 63 -18.86 -17.29 -47.87
CA VAL A 63 -18.48 -16.45 -49.00
C VAL A 63 -18.84 -15.03 -48.64
N ALA A 64 -17.88 -14.10 -48.77
CA ALA A 64 -18.11 -12.67 -48.71
C ALA A 64 -18.79 -12.18 -50.00
N PRO A 65 -19.48 -11.02 -49.94
CA PRO A 65 -19.26 -10.06 -51.01
C PRO A 65 -18.97 -8.64 -50.50
N ASP A 66 -17.95 -8.07 -51.14
CA ASP A 66 -17.65 -6.64 -51.23
C ASP A 66 -18.86 -5.81 -51.67
N PHE A 67 -19.07 -4.67 -51.04
CA PHE A 67 -19.69 -3.51 -51.70
C PHE A 67 -18.97 -2.23 -51.30
N GLY A 68 -18.41 -1.58 -52.32
CA GLY A 68 -17.57 -0.40 -52.21
C GLY A 68 -18.27 0.88 -51.76
N ILE A 69 -17.51 1.64 -50.98
CA ILE A 69 -17.27 3.08 -51.03
C ILE A 69 -18.40 3.96 -51.60
N ARG A 70 -19.05 4.71 -50.69
CA ARG A 70 -19.53 6.07 -50.98
C ARG A 70 -19.00 7.03 -49.92
N TYR A 71 -18.08 7.90 -50.34
CA TYR A 71 -17.72 9.11 -49.63
C TYR A 71 -18.95 10.02 -49.57
N LEU A 72 -19.46 10.29 -48.37
CA LEU A 72 -20.36 11.42 -48.12
C LEU A 72 -19.58 12.45 -47.31
N GLN A 73 -19.30 13.58 -47.96
CA GLN A 73 -18.87 14.80 -47.30
C GLN A 73 -19.94 15.23 -46.31
N THR A 74 -19.57 15.35 -45.02
CA THR A 74 -20.40 16.03 -44.02
C THR A 74 -19.62 17.19 -43.41
N SER A 75 -20.02 18.38 -43.86
CA SER A 75 -20.29 19.57 -43.06
C SER A 75 -19.48 19.81 -41.78
N ASN A 76 -18.76 20.93 -41.81
CA ASN A 76 -18.15 21.62 -40.67
C ASN A 76 -19.07 21.68 -39.44
N TYR A 77 -18.83 20.80 -38.47
CA TYR A 77 -19.37 20.94 -37.11
C TYR A 77 -18.44 21.83 -36.29
N ARG A 78 -18.84 23.07 -36.10
CA ARG A 78 -18.20 24.03 -35.20
C ARG A 78 -18.44 23.56 -33.77
N LEU A 79 -17.50 22.82 -33.19
CA LEU A 79 -17.52 22.41 -31.78
C LEU A 79 -17.45 23.66 -30.89
N SER A 80 -18.59 24.08 -30.34
CA SER A 80 -18.63 24.99 -29.22
C SER A 80 -17.98 24.34 -28.01
N LYS A 81 -16.86 24.90 -27.54
CA LYS A 81 -16.27 24.58 -26.24
C LYS A 81 -17.23 25.01 -25.13
N GLN A 82 -18.20 24.17 -24.80
CA GLN A 82 -18.82 24.17 -23.48
C GLN A 82 -18.08 23.12 -22.64
N GLN A 83 -17.05 23.59 -21.94
CA GLN A 83 -16.36 22.82 -20.92
C GLN A 83 -17.31 22.67 -19.73
N PRO A 84 -17.60 21.45 -19.23
CA PRO A 84 -18.58 21.29 -18.16
C PRO A 84 -18.00 21.80 -16.83
N ALA A 85 -18.52 22.94 -16.38
CA ALA A 85 -18.34 23.45 -15.03
C ALA A 85 -19.15 22.61 -14.03
N MET A 86 -18.71 21.40 -13.65
CA MET A 86 -19.54 20.53 -12.78
C MET A 86 -18.82 19.65 -11.74
N ALA A 87 -17.48 19.63 -11.68
CA ALA A 87 -16.74 18.83 -10.68
C ALA A 87 -16.28 19.64 -9.44
N ALA A 88 -15.79 20.87 -9.64
CA ALA A 88 -15.25 21.70 -8.55
C ALA A 88 -16.34 22.17 -7.56
N GLU A 89 -17.48 22.66 -8.06
CA GLU A 89 -18.60 23.16 -7.23
C GLU A 89 -19.19 22.08 -6.31
N ASN A 90 -19.34 20.85 -6.83
CA ASN A 90 -19.87 19.73 -6.05
C ASN A 90 -18.95 19.32 -4.88
N THR A 91 -17.63 19.59 -4.98
CA THR A 91 -16.68 19.16 -3.96
C THR A 91 -16.53 20.17 -2.82
N GLN A 92 -16.65 21.47 -3.12
CA GLN A 92 -16.76 22.54 -2.10
C GLN A 92 -17.93 22.26 -1.13
N ASN A 93 -19.03 21.73 -1.63
CA ASN A 93 -20.21 21.37 -0.83
C ASN A 93 -19.98 20.19 0.14
N TRP A 94 -19.05 19.29 -0.16
CA TRP A 94 -18.71 18.19 0.75
C TRP A 94 -17.68 18.60 1.79
N GLU A 95 -16.68 19.41 1.43
CA GLU A 95 -15.70 19.90 2.39
C GLU A 95 -16.33 20.84 3.42
N SER A 96 -17.27 21.70 3.00
CA SER A 96 -18.02 22.57 3.92
C SER A 96 -18.82 21.78 4.97
N LYS A 97 -19.29 20.58 4.63
CA LYS A 97 -20.05 19.69 5.52
C LYS A 97 -19.17 18.82 6.41
N ILE A 98 -18.10 18.25 5.87
CA ILE A 98 -17.23 17.35 6.63
C ILE A 98 -16.31 18.16 7.55
N GLN A 99 -15.89 19.36 7.12
CA GLN A 99 -14.86 20.17 7.76
C GLN A 99 -13.71 19.27 8.21
N ARG A 100 -13.01 18.66 7.24
CA ARG A 100 -11.96 17.66 7.55
C ARG A 100 -10.87 18.27 8.43
N ASN A 101 -10.71 19.59 8.34
CA ASN A 101 -9.81 20.37 9.16
C ASN A 101 -10.41 21.77 9.43
N PRO A 102 -11.06 22.01 10.58
CA PRO A 102 -11.34 23.37 11.01
C PRO A 102 -10.03 24.00 11.49
N HIS A 103 -9.58 25.05 10.82
CA HIS A 103 -8.36 25.77 11.16
C HIS A 103 -8.51 27.24 10.79
N PRO A 104 -7.85 28.15 11.52
CA PRO A 104 -7.63 29.52 11.07
C PRO A 104 -6.86 29.54 9.72
N ASP A 105 -6.51 30.73 9.23
CA ASP A 105 -5.57 30.86 8.10
C ASP A 105 -4.35 29.95 8.30
N PHE A 106 -4.24 28.90 7.47
CA PHE A 106 -3.23 27.86 7.66
C PHE A 106 -1.83 28.43 7.55
N LYS A 107 -1.62 29.49 6.76
CA LYS A 107 -0.28 30.09 6.62
C LYS A 107 0.17 30.77 7.90
N ALA A 108 -0.75 31.38 8.65
CA ALA A 108 -0.44 31.88 10.00
C ALA A 108 -0.14 30.73 10.99
N VAL A 109 -0.87 29.62 10.90
CA VAL A 109 -0.63 28.42 11.73
C VAL A 109 0.70 27.74 11.39
N GLU A 110 1.07 27.71 10.12
CA GLU A 110 2.36 27.18 9.65
C GLU A 110 3.52 28.06 10.12
N ALA A 111 3.39 29.39 9.99
CA ALA A 111 4.41 30.34 10.41
C ALA A 111 4.67 30.37 11.93
N SER A 112 3.72 29.93 12.75
CA SER A 112 3.90 29.84 14.21
C SER A 112 4.63 28.57 14.67
N ARG A 113 4.87 27.62 13.77
CA ARG A 113 5.57 26.36 14.07
C ARG A 113 7.08 26.53 13.91
N PRO A 114 7.88 25.69 14.58
CA PRO A 114 9.32 25.63 14.32
C PRO A 114 9.62 25.38 12.83
N PRO A 115 10.68 25.96 12.26
CA PRO A 115 11.13 25.65 10.91
C PRO A 115 11.36 24.15 10.70
N PHE A 116 11.25 23.71 9.45
CA PHE A 116 11.49 22.30 9.11
C PHE A 116 12.94 21.91 9.42
N ASP A 117 13.10 20.91 10.29
CA ASP A 117 14.41 20.38 10.67
C ASP A 117 14.95 19.42 9.60
N THR A 118 15.90 19.92 8.81
CA THR A 118 16.61 19.20 7.75
C THR A 118 17.72 18.29 8.27
N THR A 119 18.11 18.41 9.55
CA THR A 119 19.22 17.65 10.14
C THR A 119 18.76 16.31 10.71
N LYS A 120 17.45 16.16 10.99
CA LYS A 120 16.90 14.91 11.47
C LYS A 120 17.00 13.78 10.44
N THR A 121 17.72 12.74 10.85
CA THR A 121 17.83 11.44 10.20
C THR A 121 17.20 10.35 11.08
N PHE A 122 16.95 9.19 10.49
CA PHE A 122 16.47 8.04 11.25
C PHE A 122 17.53 7.59 12.27
N THR A 123 17.11 7.34 13.51
CA THR A 123 17.99 6.85 14.59
C THR A 123 17.28 5.78 15.40
N TYR A 124 18.07 4.93 16.06
CA TYR A 124 17.54 3.92 16.97
C TYR A 124 17.64 4.40 18.42
N THR A 125 16.60 4.14 19.20
CA THR A 125 16.58 4.34 20.66
C THR A 125 16.41 3.02 21.39
N GLN A 126 16.72 3.03 22.68
CA GLN A 126 16.38 1.91 23.57
C GLN A 126 14.87 1.80 23.70
N THR A 127 14.38 0.60 24.01
CA THR A 127 12.98 0.42 24.38
C THR A 127 12.69 1.26 25.63
N PRO A 128 11.44 1.70 25.86
CA PRO A 128 11.12 2.48 27.06
C PRO A 128 11.56 1.77 28.33
N GLN A 129 11.45 0.44 28.40
CA GLN A 129 11.89 -0.33 29.57
C GLN A 129 12.74 -1.53 29.13
N PRO A 130 14.07 -1.37 29.00
CA PRO A 130 14.96 -2.47 28.59
C PRO A 130 14.99 -3.63 29.57
N SER A 131 14.60 -3.39 30.83
CA SER A 131 14.48 -4.39 31.90
C SER A 131 13.09 -5.04 31.97
N TRP A 132 12.22 -4.86 30.98
CA TRP A 132 10.88 -5.45 30.99
C TRP A 132 10.95 -6.99 30.90
N THR A 133 10.09 -7.69 31.65
CA THR A 133 10.01 -9.15 31.68
C THR A 133 8.60 -9.64 31.42
N PHE A 134 8.45 -10.89 30.96
CA PHE A 134 7.14 -11.46 30.65
C PHE A 134 6.13 -11.29 31.79
N GLY A 135 5.01 -10.68 31.43
CA GLY A 135 3.90 -10.46 32.34
C GLY A 135 4.08 -9.26 33.30
N ALA A 136 5.11 -8.43 33.15
CA ALA A 136 5.27 -7.20 33.93
C ALA A 136 4.19 -6.13 33.64
N GLY A 137 3.31 -6.37 32.67
CA GLY A 137 2.25 -5.43 32.30
C GLY A 137 2.80 -4.25 31.48
N SER A 138 2.17 -3.09 31.60
CA SER A 138 2.61 -1.86 30.92
C SER A 138 4.01 -1.44 31.38
N ASN A 139 4.80 -0.87 30.48
CA ASN A 139 6.04 -0.21 30.87
C ASN A 139 5.78 1.06 31.70
N HIS A 140 6.84 1.70 32.18
CA HIS A 140 6.75 2.87 33.06
C HIS A 140 6.06 4.11 32.44
N LEU A 141 5.83 4.18 31.12
CA LEU A 141 5.14 5.30 30.49
C LEU A 141 3.64 5.37 30.84
N SER A 142 3.04 4.28 31.32
CA SER A 142 1.63 4.26 31.74
C SER A 142 1.38 5.14 32.98
N SER A 143 2.39 5.30 33.84
CA SER A 143 2.28 6.00 35.13
C SER A 143 2.34 7.53 35.02
N GLN A 144 2.82 8.08 33.91
CA GLN A 144 3.03 9.53 33.76
C GLN A 144 1.75 10.30 33.37
N GLN A 145 0.63 9.61 33.14
CA GLN A 145 -0.67 10.25 32.87
C GLN A 145 -1.56 10.15 34.10
N GLY A 146 -1.44 11.13 35.00
CA GLY A 146 -2.19 11.19 36.25
C GLY A 146 -3.70 10.98 36.09
N LYS A 147 -4.25 10.17 37.01
CA LYS A 147 -5.64 9.69 37.16
C LYS A 147 -6.06 8.68 36.08
N GLU A 148 -6.28 7.44 36.50
CA GLU A 148 -7.01 6.43 35.73
C GLU A 148 -8.36 7.01 35.27
N LYS A 149 -8.45 7.34 33.98
CA LYS A 149 -9.71 7.76 33.37
C LYS A 149 -10.43 6.51 32.87
N SER A 150 -11.73 6.44 33.10
CA SER A 150 -12.55 5.38 32.55
C SER A 150 -12.68 5.51 31.03
N HIS A 151 -12.83 4.36 30.36
CA HIS A 151 -13.12 4.33 28.93
C HIS A 151 -14.53 4.89 28.66
N ARG A 152 -14.65 5.73 27.63
CA ARG A 152 -15.94 6.12 27.07
C ARG A 152 -16.35 5.12 26.00
N GLN A 153 -17.53 4.53 26.15
CA GLN A 153 -18.13 3.70 25.10
C GLN A 153 -18.69 4.58 23.97
N ILE A 154 -18.41 4.22 22.72
CA ILE A 154 -18.89 4.93 21.53
C ILE A 154 -19.52 3.90 20.59
N ASP A 155 -20.84 3.96 20.43
CA ASP A 155 -21.56 3.18 19.43
C ASP A 155 -21.47 3.89 18.05
N PRO A 156 -20.83 3.28 17.04
CA PRO A 156 -20.71 3.87 15.72
C PRO A 156 -22.05 4.01 14.98
N TYR A 157 -23.10 3.31 15.41
CA TYR A 157 -24.42 3.30 14.78
C TYR A 157 -25.50 3.99 15.62
N SER A 158 -25.12 4.66 16.71
CA SER A 158 -26.06 5.43 17.51
C SER A 158 -26.87 6.41 16.62
N PRO A 159 -28.20 6.54 16.80
CA PRO A 159 -29.04 7.40 15.96
C PRO A 159 -28.61 8.88 15.93
N THR A 160 -27.91 9.33 16.98
CA THR A 160 -27.42 10.71 17.11
C THR A 160 -26.02 10.93 16.54
N ARG A 161 -25.38 9.87 16.01
CA ARG A 161 -24.00 9.90 15.53
C ARG A 161 -23.94 9.78 14.01
N PRO A 162 -23.70 10.88 13.27
CA PRO A 162 -23.52 10.80 11.83
C PRO A 162 -22.19 10.13 11.45
N ALA A 163 -22.18 9.43 10.30
CA ALA A 163 -21.04 8.62 9.84
C ALA A 163 -19.72 9.40 9.69
N HIS A 164 -19.76 10.71 9.40
CA HIS A 164 -18.54 11.52 9.29
C HIS A 164 -17.78 11.65 10.62
N LEU A 165 -18.44 11.48 11.78
CA LEU A 165 -17.76 11.42 13.07
C LEU A 165 -17.00 10.11 13.26
N ASN A 166 -17.50 9.00 12.67
CA ASN A 166 -16.75 7.75 12.61
C ASN A 166 -15.51 7.93 11.75
N TYR A 167 -15.63 8.59 10.61
CA TYR A 167 -14.47 8.94 9.78
C TYR A 167 -13.41 9.72 10.59
N LYS A 168 -13.79 10.82 11.26
CA LYS A 168 -12.86 11.63 12.07
C LYS A 168 -12.19 10.82 13.17
N LEU A 169 -12.95 9.98 13.89
CA LEU A 169 -12.42 9.13 14.94
C LEU A 169 -11.44 8.07 14.41
N LEU A 170 -11.81 7.35 13.34
CA LEU A 170 -10.99 6.28 12.80
C LEU A 170 -9.67 6.79 12.23
N ILE A 171 -9.67 7.91 11.48
CA ILE A 171 -8.44 8.47 10.92
C ILE A 171 -7.53 9.14 11.97
N SER A 172 -8.03 9.45 13.16
CA SER A 172 -7.21 9.98 14.25
C SER A 172 -6.72 8.89 15.19
N ALA A 173 -7.50 7.82 15.38
CA ALA A 173 -7.14 6.69 16.24
C ALA A 173 -6.21 5.68 15.56
N ILE A 174 -6.38 5.44 14.24
CA ILE A 174 -5.58 4.48 13.48
C ILE A 174 -4.47 5.25 12.76
N VAL A 175 -3.35 5.44 13.45
CA VAL A 175 -2.17 6.18 13.01
C VAL A 175 -0.89 5.52 13.55
N PRO A 176 0.27 5.66 12.89
CA PRO A 176 0.47 6.24 11.56
C PRO A 176 -0.08 5.32 10.44
N ARG A 177 -0.66 5.89 9.38
CA ARG A 177 -1.09 5.11 8.21
C ARG A 177 -0.11 5.26 7.06
N PRO A 178 0.33 4.16 6.42
CA PRO A 178 1.09 4.28 5.18
C PRO A 178 0.19 4.82 4.06
N ILE A 179 0.81 5.35 3.01
CA ILE A 179 0.10 5.98 1.89
C ILE A 179 0.48 5.25 0.61
N ALA A 180 -0.50 4.69 -0.09
CA ALA A 180 -0.33 4.26 -1.46
C ALA A 180 -0.42 5.48 -2.37
N PHE A 181 0.66 5.83 -3.07
CA PHE A 181 0.64 6.86 -4.10
C PHE A 181 0.48 6.18 -5.47
N VAL A 182 -0.76 6.16 -5.93
CA VAL A 182 -1.20 5.27 -6.99
C VAL A 182 -1.21 5.98 -8.32
N SER A 183 -0.48 5.43 -9.28
CA SER A 183 -0.55 5.82 -10.69
C SER A 183 -1.42 4.85 -11.46
N THR A 184 -2.30 5.38 -12.30
CA THR A 184 -3.15 4.60 -13.21
C THR A 184 -3.16 5.23 -14.60
N ILE A 185 -3.67 4.49 -15.58
CA ILE A 185 -3.81 4.93 -16.96
C ILE A 185 -5.23 4.71 -17.46
N SER A 186 -5.73 5.62 -18.28
CA SER A 186 -7.02 5.47 -18.96
C SER A 186 -7.00 4.31 -19.96
N LYS A 187 -8.18 3.74 -20.24
CA LYS A 187 -8.33 2.64 -21.19
C LYS A 187 -7.81 2.95 -22.61
N ASP A 188 -7.92 4.22 -23.04
CA ASP A 188 -7.41 4.68 -24.32
C ASP A 188 -5.91 5.04 -24.30
N GLY A 189 -5.26 4.94 -23.14
CA GLY A 189 -3.84 5.22 -22.95
C GLY A 189 -3.47 6.71 -22.98
N ARG A 190 -4.44 7.62 -23.06
CA ARG A 190 -4.17 9.06 -23.27
C ARG A 190 -3.97 9.85 -21.99
N VAL A 191 -4.57 9.41 -20.88
CA VAL A 191 -4.53 10.12 -19.61
C VAL A 191 -3.92 9.20 -18.57
N THR A 192 -2.94 9.70 -17.84
CA THR A 192 -2.43 9.06 -16.62
C THR A 192 -2.86 9.88 -15.42
N ASN A 193 -3.20 9.20 -14.33
CA ASN A 193 -3.62 9.82 -13.08
C ASN A 193 -2.66 9.44 -11.96
N LEU A 194 -2.60 10.27 -10.93
CA LEU A 194 -1.73 10.05 -9.78
C LEU A 194 -2.39 10.55 -8.49
N ALA A 195 -2.67 9.68 -7.52
CA ALA A 195 -3.40 10.09 -6.31
C ALA A 195 -2.97 9.34 -5.04
N PRO A 196 -2.95 10.00 -3.86
CA PRO A 196 -2.62 9.37 -2.58
C PRO A 196 -3.84 8.74 -1.90
N PHE A 197 -3.63 7.55 -1.33
CA PHE A 197 -4.63 6.79 -0.57
C PHE A 197 -4.05 6.25 0.73
N SER A 198 -4.56 6.70 1.88
CA SER A 198 -4.08 6.26 3.20
C SER A 198 -4.86 5.09 3.81
N TYR A 199 -5.83 4.53 3.09
CA TYR A 199 -6.47 3.26 3.48
C TYR A 199 -5.69 2.12 2.80
N PHE A 200 -4.41 2.01 3.15
CA PHE A 200 -3.45 1.15 2.48
C PHE A 200 -2.74 0.24 3.49
N THR A 201 -2.53 -1.03 3.13
CA THR A 201 -1.71 -1.98 3.89
C THR A 201 -1.28 -3.17 3.01
N VAL A 202 -0.24 -3.88 3.43
CA VAL A 202 0.12 -5.22 2.94
C VAL A 202 -0.75 -6.26 3.64
N ILE A 203 -1.17 -7.32 2.93
CA ILE A 203 -1.97 -8.42 3.50
C ILE A 203 -1.39 -9.82 3.25
N SER A 204 -0.52 -10.00 2.26
CA SER A 204 0.17 -11.27 2.01
C SER A 204 1.54 -10.99 1.38
N HIS A 205 2.49 -11.92 1.58
CA HIS A 205 3.81 -11.92 0.95
C HIS A 205 3.98 -13.03 -0.09
N ASP A 206 3.08 -14.02 -0.12
CA ASP A 206 3.06 -15.10 -1.12
C ASP A 206 1.60 -15.48 -1.45
N PRO A 207 1.02 -14.95 -2.56
CA PRO A 207 1.60 -13.91 -3.41
C PRO A 207 1.66 -12.55 -2.68
N PRO A 208 2.47 -11.57 -3.14
CA PRO A 208 2.51 -10.24 -2.57
C PRO A 208 1.20 -9.50 -2.83
N LEU A 209 0.40 -9.28 -1.78
CA LEU A 209 -0.93 -8.67 -1.89
C LEU A 209 -1.04 -7.41 -1.03
N PHE A 210 -1.67 -6.39 -1.62
CA PHE A 210 -1.90 -5.09 -1.03
C PHE A 210 -3.39 -4.74 -1.08
N ILE A 211 -3.86 -3.97 -0.10
CA ILE A 211 -5.22 -3.41 -0.12
C ILE A 211 -5.18 -1.90 -0.29
N ILE A 212 -6.07 -1.38 -1.13
CA ILE A 212 -6.37 0.05 -1.23
C ILE A 212 -7.87 0.28 -1.04
N GLY A 213 -8.23 1.04 0.00
CA GLY A 213 -9.60 1.42 0.29
C GLY A 213 -9.98 2.76 -0.34
N PHE A 214 -11.09 2.77 -1.08
CA PHE A 214 -11.70 3.95 -1.67
C PHE A 214 -12.96 4.33 -0.89
N ALA A 215 -13.01 5.56 -0.37
CA ALA A 215 -14.24 6.16 0.17
C ALA A 215 -15.17 6.67 -0.97
N SER A 216 -15.31 5.84 -2.00
CA SER A 216 -16.14 6.05 -3.19
C SER A 216 -16.56 4.68 -3.72
N SER A 217 -17.60 4.64 -4.54
CA SER A 217 -18.10 3.40 -5.16
C SER A 217 -18.25 3.57 -6.67
N LEU A 218 -17.97 2.49 -7.40
CA LEU A 218 -18.29 2.33 -8.83
C LEU A 218 -19.80 2.23 -9.07
N VAL A 219 -20.52 1.63 -8.12
CA VAL A 219 -21.98 1.44 -8.16
C VAL A 219 -22.63 2.58 -7.39
N ASN A 220 -22.73 3.73 -8.03
CA ASN A 220 -23.64 4.81 -7.67
C ASN A 220 -24.53 5.07 -8.90
N PRO A 221 -25.73 5.67 -8.76
CA PRO A 221 -26.58 6.02 -9.90
C PRO A 221 -25.91 6.98 -10.91
N ASP A 222 -24.73 7.50 -10.57
CA ASP A 222 -23.89 8.30 -11.44
C ASP A 222 -22.44 7.77 -11.39
N PRO A 223 -22.00 6.98 -12.39
CA PRO A 223 -20.63 6.45 -12.47
C PRO A 223 -19.56 7.54 -12.62
N THR A 224 -19.94 8.79 -12.94
CA THR A 224 -19.01 9.93 -12.97
C THR A 224 -18.54 10.38 -11.57
N LYS A 225 -19.13 9.82 -10.50
CA LYS A 225 -18.76 10.14 -9.11
C LYS A 225 -17.72 9.19 -8.49
N ALA A 226 -17.35 8.11 -9.18
CA ALA A 226 -16.25 7.27 -8.73
C ALA A 226 -14.91 7.99 -8.96
N LYS A 227 -13.95 7.80 -8.06
CA LYS A 227 -12.59 8.31 -8.27
C LYS A 227 -12.00 7.73 -9.55
N ASP A 228 -11.27 8.54 -10.31
CA ASP A 228 -10.70 8.13 -11.58
C ASP A 228 -9.73 6.95 -11.44
N THR A 229 -8.91 6.94 -10.39
CA THR A 229 -8.06 5.78 -10.06
C THR A 229 -8.86 4.49 -9.91
N LEU A 230 -10.02 4.53 -9.26
CA LEU A 230 -10.87 3.34 -9.07
C LEU A 230 -11.50 2.89 -10.39
N ARG A 231 -11.96 3.83 -11.21
CA ARG A 231 -12.50 3.55 -12.55
C ARG A 231 -11.45 2.93 -13.46
N GLN A 232 -10.25 3.50 -13.49
CA GLN A 232 -9.14 3.02 -14.31
C GLN A 232 -8.63 1.67 -13.84
N LEU A 233 -8.57 1.43 -12.52
CA LEU A 233 -8.31 0.10 -11.99
C LEU A 233 -9.37 -0.90 -12.48
N ASP A 234 -10.65 -0.55 -12.47
CA ASP A 234 -11.69 -1.45 -12.95
C ASP A 234 -11.63 -1.68 -14.47
N GLU A 235 -11.24 -0.69 -15.26
CA GLU A 235 -11.19 -0.82 -16.72
C GLU A 235 -9.92 -1.49 -17.24
N VAL A 236 -8.76 -1.19 -16.63
CA VAL A 236 -7.43 -1.56 -17.12
C VAL A 236 -6.77 -2.64 -16.27
N LYS A 237 -7.16 -2.77 -14.99
CA LYS A 237 -6.62 -3.77 -14.05
C LYS A 237 -5.13 -3.62 -13.73
N GLU A 238 -4.55 -2.45 -13.99
CA GLU A 238 -3.12 -2.16 -13.82
C GLU A 238 -2.91 -0.85 -13.05
N CYS A 239 -1.88 -0.80 -12.22
CA CYS A 239 -1.43 0.41 -11.54
C CYS A 239 0.05 0.32 -11.13
N THR A 240 0.62 1.43 -10.69
CA THR A 240 1.80 1.40 -9.82
C THR A 240 1.47 1.98 -8.45
N ILE A 241 2.07 1.41 -7.41
CA ILE A 241 1.99 1.92 -6.03
C ILE A 241 3.37 2.45 -5.66
N ASN A 242 3.47 3.73 -5.30
CA ASN A 242 4.71 4.39 -4.96
C ASN A 242 4.69 4.80 -3.48
N ILE A 243 5.80 4.65 -2.76
CA ILE A 243 5.89 5.06 -1.35
C ILE A 243 6.35 6.51 -1.28
N ILE A 244 5.51 7.38 -0.69
CA ILE A 244 5.83 8.81 -0.54
C ILE A 244 6.98 8.99 0.45
N SER A 245 8.02 9.70 -0.01
CA SER A 245 9.16 10.13 0.80
C SER A 245 9.08 11.62 1.11
N GLU A 246 9.76 12.05 2.18
CA GLU A 246 9.78 13.44 2.64
C GLU A 246 10.13 14.46 1.54
N HIS A 247 11.05 14.13 0.63
CA HIS A 247 11.58 15.08 -0.36
C HIS A 247 10.61 15.47 -1.47
N TYR A 248 9.45 14.83 -1.56
CA TYR A 248 8.42 15.16 -2.55
C TYR A 248 7.00 15.20 -1.97
N LEU A 249 6.89 15.39 -0.64
CA LEU A 249 5.62 15.38 0.07
C LEU A 249 4.64 16.43 -0.45
N GLU A 250 5.07 17.66 -0.68
CA GLU A 250 4.22 18.76 -1.16
C GLU A 250 3.65 18.44 -2.55
N ALA A 251 4.50 17.92 -3.45
CA ALA A 251 4.11 17.50 -4.79
C ALA A 251 3.12 16.32 -4.74
N ALA A 252 3.34 15.33 -3.86
CA ALA A 252 2.40 14.22 -3.70
C ALA A 252 1.08 14.67 -3.07
N ASN A 253 1.10 15.64 -2.16
CA ASN A 253 -0.11 16.20 -1.55
C ASN A 253 -0.91 17.05 -2.55
N SER A 254 -0.25 17.74 -3.50
CA SER A 254 -0.96 18.55 -4.50
C SER A 254 -1.87 17.69 -5.40
N THR A 255 -1.56 16.42 -5.60
CA THR A 255 -2.42 15.51 -6.38
C THR A 255 -3.68 15.03 -5.65
N ALA A 256 -3.83 15.36 -4.36
CA ALA A 256 -5.10 15.16 -3.65
C ALA A 256 -6.17 16.20 -4.05
N ILE A 257 -5.84 17.11 -4.97
CA ILE A 257 -6.79 18.06 -5.57
C ILE A 257 -7.95 17.32 -6.26
N ASN A 258 -9.14 17.92 -6.25
CA ASN A 258 -10.29 17.39 -6.98
C ASN A 258 -10.24 17.87 -8.44
N ALA A 259 -9.26 17.36 -9.18
CA ALA A 259 -9.09 17.68 -10.59
C ALA A 259 -10.34 17.22 -11.39
N PRO A 260 -10.75 17.98 -12.43
CA PRO A 260 -11.76 17.50 -13.36
C PRO A 260 -11.29 16.24 -14.10
N TYR A 261 -12.25 15.41 -14.52
CA TYR A 261 -11.95 14.22 -15.33
C TYR A 261 -11.13 14.58 -16.58
N GLY A 262 -10.06 13.81 -16.82
CA GLY A 262 -9.17 13.99 -17.96
C GLY A 262 -8.02 14.97 -17.72
N VAL A 263 -7.98 15.68 -16.59
CA VAL A 263 -6.82 16.45 -16.16
C VAL A 263 -5.87 15.53 -15.39
N SER A 264 -4.61 15.46 -15.81
CA SER A 264 -3.60 14.63 -15.16
C SER A 264 -3.02 15.33 -13.93
N GLU A 265 -2.96 14.64 -12.79
CA GLU A 265 -2.30 15.19 -11.60
C GLU A 265 -0.76 15.15 -11.68
N TRP A 266 -0.20 14.48 -12.70
CA TRP A 266 1.23 14.55 -12.99
C TRP A 266 1.68 16.00 -13.25
N ASP A 267 0.91 16.74 -14.06
CA ASP A 267 1.19 18.16 -14.35
C ASP A 267 1.03 19.05 -13.11
N VAL A 268 0.08 18.72 -12.22
CA VAL A 268 -0.17 19.47 -10.98
C VAL A 268 0.95 19.27 -9.96
N SER A 269 1.52 18.07 -9.91
CA SER A 269 2.61 17.75 -8.97
C SER A 269 3.99 18.15 -9.48
N GLY A 270 4.20 18.18 -10.80
CA GLY A 270 5.52 18.34 -11.39
C GLY A 270 6.44 17.14 -11.16
N LEU A 271 5.90 16.01 -10.71
CA LEU A 271 6.65 14.75 -10.58
C LEU A 271 6.88 14.12 -11.95
N THR A 272 7.93 13.29 -12.04
CA THR A 272 8.34 12.73 -13.33
C THR A 272 7.80 11.31 -13.50
N PRO A 273 6.91 11.05 -14.48
CA PRO A 273 6.49 9.70 -14.79
C PRO A 273 7.62 8.93 -15.49
N VAL A 274 7.87 7.69 -15.05
CA VAL A 274 8.79 6.75 -15.72
C VAL A 274 7.99 5.59 -16.29
N TYR A 275 8.11 5.39 -17.61
CA TYR A 275 7.38 4.38 -18.38
C TYR A 275 8.25 3.16 -18.71
N ASP A 276 9.04 2.70 -17.74
CA ASP A 276 9.93 1.53 -17.84
C ASP A 276 9.37 0.27 -17.15
N CYS A 277 8.11 0.33 -16.70
CA CYS A 277 7.41 -0.82 -16.14
C CYS A 277 7.24 -1.94 -17.18
N GLU A 278 7.47 -3.18 -16.77
CA GLU A 278 7.48 -4.34 -17.68
C GLU A 278 6.13 -5.07 -17.72
N HIS A 279 5.36 -5.05 -16.63
CA HIS A 279 4.13 -5.81 -16.47
C HIS A 279 2.86 -4.95 -16.45
N VAL A 280 3.01 -3.63 -16.37
CA VAL A 280 1.91 -2.65 -16.33
C VAL A 280 2.24 -1.43 -17.19
N LYS A 281 1.21 -0.77 -17.72
CA LYS A 281 1.34 0.46 -18.53
C LYS A 281 1.38 1.74 -17.70
N ALA A 282 0.87 1.70 -16.47
CA ALA A 282 0.89 2.85 -15.59
C ALA A 282 2.34 3.21 -15.23
N PRO A 283 2.75 4.49 -15.32
CA PRO A 283 4.12 4.87 -14.98
C PRO A 283 4.35 4.81 -13.47
N ARG A 284 5.60 4.54 -13.07
CA ARG A 284 6.07 4.76 -11.69
C ARG A 284 6.58 6.19 -11.50
N VAL A 285 6.69 6.63 -10.26
CA VAL A 285 7.20 7.96 -9.91
C VAL A 285 8.73 7.90 -9.85
N ARG A 286 9.43 8.72 -10.64
CA ARG A 286 10.90 8.74 -10.67
C ARG A 286 11.51 9.07 -9.30
N GLU A 287 10.87 9.99 -8.59
CA GLU A 287 11.31 10.49 -7.29
C GLU A 287 11.10 9.48 -6.15
N ALA A 288 10.29 8.44 -6.36
CA ALA A 288 10.02 7.42 -5.35
C ALA A 288 11.24 6.51 -5.14
N VAL A 289 11.52 6.18 -3.87
CA VAL A 289 12.59 5.24 -3.50
C VAL A 289 12.13 3.79 -3.68
N PHE A 290 10.84 3.52 -3.49
CA PHE A 290 10.25 2.20 -3.68
C PHE A 290 8.91 2.30 -4.43
N SER A 291 8.77 1.47 -5.46
CA SER A 291 7.57 1.36 -6.28
C SER A 291 7.21 -0.09 -6.56
N ILE A 292 5.92 -0.35 -6.74
CA ILE A 292 5.36 -1.66 -7.01
C ILE A 292 4.56 -1.57 -8.30
N GLU A 293 4.82 -2.45 -9.27
CA GLU A 293 3.90 -2.73 -10.36
C GLU A 293 2.78 -3.64 -9.84
N GLY A 294 1.54 -3.21 -10.02
CA GLY A 294 0.38 -3.85 -9.42
C GLY A 294 -0.68 -4.25 -10.43
N LYS A 295 -1.17 -5.49 -10.34
CA LYS A 295 -2.36 -5.95 -11.06
C LYS A 295 -3.54 -6.07 -10.12
N LEU A 296 -4.71 -5.66 -10.58
CA LEU A 296 -5.94 -5.79 -9.80
C LEU A 296 -6.32 -7.27 -9.69
N GLU A 297 -6.40 -7.78 -8.47
CA GLU A 297 -6.88 -9.12 -8.17
C GLU A 297 -8.41 -9.10 -8.02
N SER A 298 -8.93 -8.24 -7.13
CA SER A 298 -10.37 -8.13 -6.91
C SER A 298 -10.82 -6.75 -6.45
N LEU A 299 -12.11 -6.47 -6.68
CA LEU A 299 -12.82 -5.32 -6.13
C LEU A 299 -13.98 -5.81 -5.28
N ARG A 300 -14.14 -5.20 -4.10
CA ARG A 300 -15.27 -5.47 -3.20
C ARG A 300 -15.94 -4.18 -2.76
N GLY A 301 -17.21 -4.02 -3.10
CA GLY A 301 -18.06 -2.94 -2.60
C GLY A 301 -18.58 -3.22 -1.19
N PHE A 302 -18.79 -2.15 -0.41
CA PHE A 302 -19.43 -2.19 0.90
C PHE A 302 -20.61 -1.23 0.97
N GLU A 303 -21.75 -1.76 1.40
CA GLU A 303 -22.99 -1.00 1.56
C GLU A 303 -22.96 -0.12 2.81
N SER A 304 -23.53 1.08 2.67
CA SER A 304 -23.69 2.03 3.76
C SER A 304 -24.74 1.55 4.74
N LYS A 305 -24.35 1.44 6.02
CA LYS A 305 -25.31 1.21 7.12
C LYS A 305 -26.18 2.43 7.42
N SER A 306 -25.69 3.64 7.12
CA SER A 306 -26.45 4.89 7.31
C SER A 306 -27.36 5.22 6.13
N THR A 307 -27.19 4.55 4.98
CA THR A 307 -27.98 4.78 3.77
C THR A 307 -28.15 3.46 3.02
N PRO A 308 -29.09 2.61 3.45
CA PRO A 308 -29.32 1.30 2.83
C PRO A 308 -29.51 1.39 1.32
N GLY A 309 -28.99 0.42 0.57
CA GLY A 309 -29.03 0.39 -0.90
C GLY A 309 -27.97 1.25 -1.60
N LYS A 310 -27.15 2.01 -0.86
CA LYS A 310 -26.00 2.75 -1.41
C LYS A 310 -24.69 2.06 -1.05
N THR A 311 -23.85 1.79 -2.04
CA THR A 311 -22.46 1.38 -1.80
C THR A 311 -21.61 2.60 -1.45
N SER A 312 -21.05 2.67 -0.24
CA SER A 312 -20.28 3.83 0.23
C SER A 312 -18.79 3.75 -0.06
N SER A 313 -18.25 2.55 -0.21
CA SER A 313 -16.81 2.33 -0.34
C SER A 313 -16.51 1.09 -1.15
N THR A 314 -15.34 1.08 -1.77
CA THR A 314 -14.80 -0.06 -2.51
C THR A 314 -13.41 -0.37 -2.00
N MET A 315 -13.10 -1.65 -1.83
CA MET A 315 -11.77 -2.16 -1.53
C MET A 315 -11.20 -2.80 -2.78
N ALA A 316 -9.98 -2.43 -3.15
CA ALA A 316 -9.20 -3.10 -4.19
C ALA A 316 -8.12 -3.96 -3.54
N VAL A 317 -8.00 -5.20 -4.00
CA VAL A 317 -6.86 -6.07 -3.72
C VAL A 317 -5.95 -6.04 -4.94
N ILE A 318 -4.67 -5.71 -4.72
CA ILE A 318 -3.66 -5.56 -5.77
C ILE A 318 -2.57 -6.59 -5.53
N GLU A 319 -2.25 -7.37 -6.55
CA GLU A 319 -1.09 -8.26 -6.59
C GLU A 319 0.13 -7.49 -7.09
N GLY A 320 1.20 -7.48 -6.29
CA GLY A 320 2.50 -6.93 -6.70
C GLY A 320 3.23 -7.90 -7.61
N VAL A 321 3.44 -7.52 -8.86
CA VAL A 321 4.06 -8.38 -9.88
C VAL A 321 5.52 -8.02 -10.16
N LYS A 322 5.96 -6.82 -9.78
CA LYS A 322 7.36 -6.39 -9.82
C LYS A 322 7.62 -5.26 -8.84
N PHE A 323 8.82 -5.23 -8.24
CA PHE A 323 9.25 -4.19 -7.31
C PHE A 323 10.44 -3.42 -7.89
N TRP A 324 10.46 -2.13 -7.60
CA TRP A 324 11.52 -1.20 -7.93
C TRP A 324 12.03 -0.59 -6.65
N ALA A 325 13.31 -0.74 -6.37
CA ALA A 325 13.97 -0.12 -5.23
C ALA A 325 15.19 0.67 -5.73
N ARG A 326 15.47 1.80 -5.09
CA ARG A 326 16.68 2.57 -5.39
C ARG A 326 17.91 1.81 -4.87
N GLU A 327 18.97 1.73 -5.68
CA GLU A 327 20.19 0.96 -5.38
C GLU A 327 20.87 1.35 -4.06
N ASP A 328 20.84 2.63 -3.69
CA ASP A 328 21.40 3.13 -2.42
C ASP A 328 20.49 2.86 -1.21
N ALA A 329 19.24 2.47 -1.45
CA ALA A 329 18.26 2.19 -0.39
C ALA A 329 18.10 0.70 -0.13
N ILE A 330 18.37 -0.18 -1.09
CA ILE A 330 18.19 -1.63 -0.95
C ILE A 330 19.51 -2.32 -0.59
N ASN A 331 19.47 -3.32 0.27
CA ASN A 331 20.62 -4.17 0.53
C ASN A 331 20.94 -5.09 -0.65
N GLU A 332 22.15 -5.68 -0.67
CA GLU A 332 22.62 -6.57 -1.75
C GLU A 332 21.71 -7.78 -2.02
N GLU A 333 21.01 -8.27 -0.99
CA GLU A 333 20.07 -9.40 -1.12
C GLU A 333 18.74 -8.99 -1.76
N GLY A 334 18.40 -7.69 -1.80
CA GLY A 334 17.10 -7.23 -2.26
C GLY A 334 15.97 -7.44 -1.24
N SER A 335 16.31 -7.64 0.04
CA SER A 335 15.38 -8.05 1.10
C SER A 335 15.00 -6.94 2.07
N LEU A 336 15.82 -5.88 2.20
CA LEU A 336 15.65 -4.82 3.19
C LEU A 336 15.95 -3.44 2.62
N LEU A 337 15.07 -2.48 2.92
CA LEU A 337 15.24 -1.07 2.60
C LEU A 337 15.79 -0.28 3.79
N ASP A 338 16.76 0.60 3.55
CA ASP A 338 17.24 1.60 4.48
C ASP A 338 16.17 2.70 4.66
N ILE A 339 15.63 2.78 5.87
CA ILE A 339 14.60 3.76 6.25
C ILE A 339 15.13 5.20 6.20
N GLY A 340 16.41 5.41 6.50
CA GLY A 340 17.07 6.71 6.44
C GLY A 340 17.16 7.25 5.01
N VAL A 341 17.23 6.35 4.02
CA VAL A 341 17.20 6.67 2.59
C VAL A 341 15.75 6.79 2.08
N LEU A 342 14.87 5.86 2.46
CA LEU A 342 13.46 5.83 2.07
C LEU A 342 12.69 7.05 2.59
N ARG A 343 13.01 7.54 3.80
CA ARG A 343 12.36 8.68 4.48
C ARG A 343 10.83 8.68 4.31
N PRO A 344 10.13 7.57 4.61
CA PRO A 344 8.73 7.45 4.29
C PRO A 344 7.90 8.40 5.16
N VAL A 345 6.83 8.94 4.58
CA VAL A 345 5.84 9.74 5.32
C VAL A 345 4.55 8.96 5.53
N SER A 346 3.90 9.21 6.65
CA SER A 346 2.63 8.60 7.02
C SER A 346 1.53 9.65 7.11
N ARG A 347 0.28 9.23 6.94
CA ARG A 347 -0.89 10.08 7.21
C ARG A 347 -1.37 9.87 8.63
N LEU A 348 -1.58 10.97 9.35
CA LEU A 348 -2.14 10.98 10.71
C LEU A 348 -3.61 11.42 10.69
N GLY A 349 -4.10 12.01 11.79
CA GLY A 349 -5.42 12.64 11.84
C GLY A 349 -5.48 13.95 11.04
N GLY A 350 -6.61 14.20 10.38
CA GLY A 350 -6.84 15.45 9.63
C GLY A 350 -5.86 15.64 8.46
N ILE A 351 -5.20 16.80 8.43
CA ILE A 351 -4.19 17.16 7.41
C ILE A 351 -2.75 16.83 7.82
N THR A 352 -2.56 16.20 8.98
CA THR A 352 -1.23 16.00 9.54
C THR A 352 -0.51 14.82 8.89
N TYR A 353 0.76 15.02 8.56
CA TYR A 353 1.68 13.98 8.12
C TYR A 353 2.70 13.68 9.23
N GLY A 354 3.11 12.42 9.34
CA GLY A 354 4.14 11.96 10.29
C GLY A 354 5.39 11.54 9.55
N ARG A 355 6.55 11.98 10.06
CA ARG A 355 7.89 11.56 9.60
C ARG A 355 8.33 10.31 10.36
N VAL A 356 9.08 9.42 9.70
CA VAL A 356 9.74 8.30 10.37
C VAL A 356 11.19 8.69 10.68
N THR A 357 11.44 9.15 11.91
CA THR A 357 12.76 9.69 12.35
C THR A 357 13.40 8.92 13.48
N GLU A 358 12.65 8.03 14.14
CA GLU A 358 13.16 7.22 15.24
C GLU A 358 12.53 5.84 15.19
N GLY A 359 13.29 4.82 15.56
CA GLY A 359 12.82 3.45 15.73
C GLY A 359 13.41 2.80 16.97
N LEU A 360 12.81 1.70 17.38
CA LEU A 360 13.32 0.82 18.43
C LEU A 360 13.15 -0.62 17.98
N GLU A 361 14.04 -1.49 18.45
CA GLU A 361 14.04 -2.89 18.04
C GLU A 361 13.62 -3.79 19.19
N LEU A 362 12.69 -4.69 18.89
CA LEU A 362 12.24 -5.75 19.79
C LEU A 362 12.28 -7.07 19.02
N PRO A 363 13.15 -8.02 19.39
CA PRO A 363 13.14 -9.34 18.77
C PRO A 363 11.80 -10.02 19.05
N ARG A 364 11.30 -10.78 18.08
CA ARG A 364 10.12 -11.61 18.27
C ARG A 364 10.42 -12.65 19.36
N PRO A 365 9.65 -12.70 20.46
CA PRO A 365 9.82 -13.72 21.47
C PRO A 365 9.58 -15.12 20.92
N ASP A 366 10.38 -16.07 21.36
CA ASP A 366 10.20 -17.49 21.12
C ASP A 366 9.63 -18.17 22.36
N PHE A 367 8.47 -18.81 22.21
CA PHE A 367 7.76 -19.38 23.35
C PHE A 367 8.54 -20.51 24.04
N VAL A 368 9.30 -21.31 23.30
CA VAL A 368 10.05 -22.43 23.88
C VAL A 368 11.31 -21.91 24.56
N LYS A 369 12.08 -21.09 23.86
CA LYS A 369 13.36 -20.56 24.32
C LYS A 369 13.20 -19.53 25.42
N ASP A 370 12.29 -18.57 25.25
CA ASP A 370 12.21 -17.40 26.13
C ASP A 370 11.20 -17.60 27.28
N LEU A 371 10.16 -18.42 27.08
CA LEU A 371 9.17 -18.76 28.11
C LEU A 371 9.36 -20.16 28.72
N GLY A 372 10.15 -21.05 28.12
CA GLY A 372 10.38 -22.41 28.62
C GLY A 372 9.35 -23.45 28.13
N GLY A 373 8.60 -23.14 27.07
CA GLY A 373 7.65 -24.08 26.47
C GLY A 373 6.54 -24.50 27.43
N SER A 374 6.30 -25.81 27.55
CA SER A 374 5.22 -26.35 28.39
C SER A 374 5.37 -26.01 29.88
N GLU A 375 6.60 -26.01 30.42
CA GLU A 375 6.84 -25.63 31.81
C GLU A 375 6.59 -24.13 32.05
N GLY A 376 6.93 -23.31 31.06
CA GLY A 376 6.59 -21.89 31.01
C GLY A 376 5.10 -21.64 31.04
N ALA A 377 4.38 -22.36 30.17
CA ALA A 377 2.92 -22.29 30.08
C ALA A 377 2.26 -22.61 31.43
N ALA A 378 2.71 -23.67 32.12
CA ALA A 378 2.18 -24.07 33.43
C ALA A 378 2.40 -23.00 34.53
N LYS A 379 3.37 -22.10 34.37
CA LYS A 379 3.61 -20.97 35.29
C LYS A 379 2.72 -19.76 34.98
N LEU A 380 2.27 -19.61 33.73
CA LEU A 380 1.37 -18.51 33.33
C LEU A 380 -0.06 -18.71 33.84
N ASP A 381 -0.52 -19.97 33.92
CA ASP A 381 -1.88 -20.35 34.34
C ASP A 381 -2.17 -20.02 35.82
N LYS A 382 -1.13 -19.73 36.61
CA LYS A 382 -1.21 -19.45 38.04
C LYS A 382 -1.41 -17.98 38.38
N ARG A 383 -1.65 -17.10 37.41
CA ARG A 383 -2.10 -15.74 37.69
C ARG A 383 -3.56 -15.80 38.10
N GLU A 384 -3.80 -16.00 39.40
CA GLU A 384 -5.12 -15.77 39.99
C GLU A 384 -5.63 -14.41 39.49
N VAL A 385 -6.81 -14.45 38.87
CA VAL A 385 -7.55 -13.25 38.50
C VAL A 385 -7.97 -12.61 39.82
N ALA A 386 -7.15 -11.68 40.31
CA ALA A 386 -7.58 -10.76 41.36
C ALA A 386 -8.70 -9.90 40.74
N ASN A 387 -9.94 -10.31 41.03
CA ASN A 387 -11.17 -9.64 40.62
C ASN A 387 -11.26 -8.22 41.19
#